data_AF-A0A453PVI2-F1
#
_entry.id   AF-A0A453PVI2-F1
#
_cell.length_a   1.000
_cell.length_b   1.000
_cell.length_c   1.000
_cell.angle_alpha   90.00
_cell.angle_beta   90.00
_cell.angle_gamma   90.00
#
_symmetry.space_group_name_H-M   'P 1'
#
loop_
_entity.id
_entity.type
_entity.pdbx_description
1 polymer ?
#
loop_
_entity_poly.entity_id
_entity_poly.type
_entity_poly.pdbx_seq_one_letter_code
_entity_poly.pdbx_strand_id
1 'polypeptide(L)'
;MDLKRGVSTISSSELLPGSGSQQSTDRVGHRSLVLVVFIGGVTSAEIAALRFLSAQEGMGYDFLVATTKVITGNTLLRPIIASSKEGMI
;
A
#
# COMPACT_ATOMS: atom_id res chain seq x y z
N MET A 1 10.25 -39.32 28.44
CA MET A 1 8.90 -39.08 27.91
C MET A 1 8.04 -38.70 29.09
N ASP A 2 7.71 -37.42 29.25
CA ASP A 2 6.54 -36.96 30.00
C ASP A 2 6.14 -35.58 29.48
N LEU A 3 4.83 -35.37 29.45
CA LEU A 3 4.05 -34.50 28.58
C LEU A 3 3.21 -33.54 29.44
N LYS A 4 2.87 -32.36 28.89
CA LYS A 4 1.80 -31.39 29.28
C LYS A 4 2.29 -30.13 29.99
N ARG A 5 1.67 -28.95 29.85
CA ARG A 5 0.72 -28.30 28.91
C ARG A 5 0.52 -26.90 29.53
N GLY A 6 0.32 -25.86 28.71
CA GLY A 6 0.40 -24.45 29.12
C GLY A 6 -0.56 -23.93 30.20
N VAL A 7 -0.23 -22.75 30.74
CA VAL A 7 -1.11 -21.86 31.51
C VAL A 7 -0.82 -20.41 31.10
N SER A 8 -1.91 -19.68 30.89
CA SER A 8 -2.09 -18.37 30.27
C SER A 8 -1.60 -17.20 31.14
N THR A 9 -0.91 -16.23 30.55
CA THR A 9 -0.71 -14.90 31.16
C THR A 9 -1.84 -13.98 30.68
N ILE A 10 -2.95 -13.98 31.41
CA ILE A 10 -3.97 -12.93 31.29
C ILE A 10 -3.41 -11.67 31.95
N SER A 11 -3.15 -10.61 31.17
CA SER A 11 -2.91 -9.28 31.72
C SER A 11 -4.18 -8.46 31.57
N SER A 12 -4.94 -8.42 32.66
CA SER A 12 -6.12 -7.58 32.85
C SER A 12 -5.67 -6.11 32.92
N SER A 13 -6.09 -5.30 31.95
CA SER A 13 -6.00 -3.84 32.07
C SER A 13 -7.32 -3.32 32.62
N GLU A 14 -7.34 -3.06 33.93
CA GLU A 14 -8.38 -2.24 34.54
C GLU A 14 -8.24 -0.77 34.13
N LEU A 15 -9.39 -0.13 33.96
CA LEU A 15 -9.62 1.22 33.44
C LEU A 15 -9.25 2.30 34.46
N LEU A 16 -8.70 3.42 33.98
CA LEU A 16 -8.77 4.73 34.65
C LEU A 16 -9.21 5.81 33.64
N PRO A 17 -10.22 6.64 33.94
CA PRO A 17 -10.58 7.79 33.13
C PRO A 17 -9.92 9.06 33.69
N GLY A 18 -9.00 9.64 32.93
CA GLY A 18 -8.34 10.91 33.28
C GLY A 18 -7.86 11.65 32.05
N SER A 19 -8.42 12.85 31.84
CA SER A 19 -8.09 13.76 30.72
C SER A 19 -6.59 14.09 30.69
N GLY A 20 -6.00 13.90 29.51
CA GLY A 20 -4.67 14.39 29.17
C GLY A 20 -4.44 14.24 27.68
N SER A 21 -4.52 15.35 26.95
CA SER A 21 -4.08 15.46 25.56
C SER A 21 -2.58 15.24 25.48
N GLN A 22 -2.17 13.98 25.44
CA GLN A 22 -0.82 13.54 25.11
C GLN A 22 -0.95 12.40 24.12
N GLN A 23 -1.12 12.75 22.84
CA GLN A 23 -0.88 11.81 21.75
C GLN A 23 0.64 11.69 21.53
N SER A 24 1.35 11.23 22.55
CA SER A 24 2.59 10.50 22.33
C SER A 24 2.19 9.09 21.93
N THR A 25 1.83 8.92 20.65
CA THR A 25 1.72 7.59 20.05
C THR A 25 3.13 7.01 19.99
N ASP A 26 3.32 6.04 20.86
CA ASP A 26 4.35 5.03 20.86
C ASP A 26 4.95 4.77 19.45
N ARG A 27 6.28 4.90 19.32
CA ARG A 27 7.01 4.74 18.05
C ARG A 27 7.22 3.27 17.67
N VAL A 28 6.21 2.44 17.89
CA VAL A 28 6.21 1.02 17.50
C VAL A 28 5.41 0.87 16.21
N GLY A 29 6.11 0.86 15.08
CA GLY A 29 5.62 0.18 13.86
C GLY A 29 4.53 0.86 13.03
N HIS A 30 4.21 2.14 13.21
CA HIS A 30 3.20 2.81 12.39
C HIS A 30 3.72 3.12 10.97
N ARG A 31 3.24 2.36 9.96
CA ARG A 31 3.41 2.70 8.55
C ARG A 31 2.43 3.80 8.15
N SER A 32 2.94 4.88 7.56
CA SER A 32 2.11 5.98 7.05
C SER A 32 1.59 5.63 5.65
N LEU A 33 0.35 6.00 5.35
CA LEU A 33 -0.26 5.72 4.05
C LEU A 33 0.08 6.82 3.03
N VAL A 34 0.53 6.42 1.84
CA VAL A 34 0.78 7.32 0.71
C VAL A 34 -0.16 6.96 -0.43
N LEU A 35 -0.99 7.92 -0.85
CA LEU A 35 -1.83 7.78 -2.05
C LEU A 35 -1.04 8.20 -3.29
N VAL A 36 -0.88 7.29 -4.24
CA VAL A 36 -0.27 7.55 -5.55
C VAL A 36 -1.36 7.50 -6.60
N VAL A 37 -1.54 8.58 -7.36
CA VAL A 37 -2.56 8.68 -8.40
C VAL A 37 -1.91 8.71 -9.78
N PHE A 38 -2.18 7.70 -10.60
CA PHE A 38 -1.76 7.63 -12.01
C PHE A 38 -2.89 8.06 -12.93
N ILE A 39 -2.70 9.19 -13.62
CA ILE A 39 -3.62 9.70 -14.64
C ILE A 39 -3.20 9.19 -16.03
N GLY A 40 -4.15 8.66 -16.80
CA GLY A 40 -3.87 8.06 -18.12
C GLY A 40 -3.57 6.56 -18.07
N GLY A 41 -3.44 6.02 -16.86
CA GLY A 41 -3.31 4.59 -16.60
C GLY A 41 -2.01 4.24 -15.89
N VAL A 42 -1.98 3.05 -15.31
CA VAL A 42 -0.80 2.46 -14.64
C VAL A 42 -0.46 1.13 -15.27
N THR A 43 0.83 0.84 -15.39
CA THR A 43 1.36 -0.43 -15.88
C THR A 43 1.71 -1.37 -14.72
N SER A 44 1.78 -2.67 -15.01
CA SER A 44 2.21 -3.66 -14.02
C SER A 44 3.63 -3.42 -13.49
N ALA A 45 4.51 -2.77 -14.29
CA ALA A 45 5.87 -2.45 -13.87
C ALA A 45 5.89 -1.36 -12.78
N GLU A 46 5.08 -0.33 -12.93
CA GLU A 46 4.94 0.74 -11.93
C GLU A 46 4.33 0.21 -10.62
N ILE A 47 3.28 -0.64 -10.72
CA ILE A 47 2.71 -1.32 -9.55
C ILE A 47 3.78 -2.19 -8.87
N ALA A 48 4.55 -2.96 -9.64
CA ALA A 48 5.61 -3.82 -9.11
C ALA A 48 6.72 -2.99 -8.43
N ALA A 49 7.07 -1.83 -8.97
CA ALA A 49 8.03 -0.92 -8.36
C ALA A 49 7.55 -0.41 -7.00
N LEU A 50 6.28 0.00 -6.89
CA LEU A 50 5.71 0.43 -5.59
C LEU A 50 5.59 -0.72 -4.60
N ARG A 51 5.25 -1.94 -5.05
CA ARG A 51 5.24 -3.13 -4.19
C ARG A 51 6.65 -3.48 -3.72
N PHE A 52 7.64 -3.40 -4.61
CA PHE A 52 9.04 -3.62 -4.27
C PHE A 52 9.52 -2.59 -3.24
N LEU A 53 9.17 -1.31 -3.41
CA LEU A 53 9.50 -0.25 -2.47
C LEU A 53 8.83 -0.45 -1.10
N SER A 54 7.53 -0.81 -1.07
CA SER A 54 6.78 -1.10 0.16
C SER A 54 7.38 -2.25 0.99
N ALA A 55 8.04 -3.20 0.31
CA ALA A 55 8.62 -4.39 0.93
C ALA A 55 10.05 -4.19 1.47
N GLN A 56 10.68 -3.03 1.24
CA GLN A 56 12.04 -2.78 1.72
C GLN A 56 12.08 -2.71 3.25
N GLU A 57 13.13 -3.29 3.85
CA GLU A 57 13.36 -3.20 5.29
C GLU A 57 13.50 -1.73 5.72
N GLY A 58 12.83 -1.35 6.80
CA GLY A 58 12.78 0.04 7.26
C GLY A 58 11.83 0.94 6.47
N MET A 59 11.10 0.43 5.46
CA MET A 59 10.08 1.22 4.77
C MET A 59 8.92 1.54 5.73
N GLY A 60 8.77 2.83 6.06
CA GLY A 60 7.72 3.38 6.91
C GLY A 60 6.44 3.79 6.18
N TYR A 61 6.27 3.39 4.91
CA TYR A 61 5.11 3.76 4.10
C TYR A 61 4.43 2.54 3.47
N ASP A 62 3.10 2.59 3.47
CA ASP A 62 2.26 1.71 2.65
C ASP A 62 1.66 2.53 1.50
N PHE A 63 1.69 1.97 0.29
CA PHE A 63 1.22 2.68 -0.91
C PHE A 63 -0.19 2.23 -1.30
N LEU A 64 -1.11 3.18 -1.39
CA LEU A 64 -2.40 3.01 -2.05
C LEU A 64 -2.30 3.56 -3.46
N VAL A 65 -2.47 2.70 -4.47
CA VAL A 65 -2.40 3.11 -5.88
C VAL A 65 -3.80 3.30 -6.41
N ALA A 66 -4.10 4.53 -6.84
CA ALA A 66 -5.29 4.87 -7.61
C ALA A 66 -4.89 5.14 -9.07
N THR A 67 -5.71 4.69 -10.01
CA THR A 67 -5.48 4.94 -11.43
C THR A 67 -6.80 5.05 -12.18
N THR A 68 -6.77 5.71 -13.34
CA THR A 68 -7.90 5.72 -14.27
C THR A 68 -8.07 4.37 -14.98
N LYS A 69 -6.98 3.62 -15.23
CA LYS A 69 -7.01 2.34 -15.94
C LYS A 69 -5.73 1.54 -15.73
N VAL A 70 -5.80 0.21 -15.62
CA VAL A 70 -4.60 -0.64 -15.75
C VAL A 70 -4.32 -0.90 -17.23
N ILE A 71 -3.10 -0.62 -17.66
CA ILE A 71 -2.68 -0.62 -19.07
C ILE A 71 -1.47 -1.52 -19.31
N THR A 72 -1.41 -2.06 -20.52
CA THR A 72 -0.26 -2.76 -21.10
C THR A 72 0.30 -1.94 -22.26
N GLY A 73 1.51 -2.28 -22.75
CA GLY A 73 2.08 -1.63 -23.93
C GLY A 73 1.14 -1.65 -25.14
N ASN A 74 0.43 -2.76 -25.37
CA ASN A 74 -0.55 -2.86 -26.45
C ASN A 74 -1.73 -1.90 -26.27
N THR A 75 -2.29 -1.78 -25.06
CA THR A 75 -3.43 -0.86 -24.83
C THR A 75 -3.01 0.60 -24.87
N LEU A 76 -1.75 0.91 -24.53
CA LEU A 76 -1.16 2.25 -24.67
C LEU A 76 -0.99 2.67 -26.13
N LEU A 77 -0.52 1.76 -26.99
CA LEU A 77 -0.21 2.09 -28.38
C LEU A 77 -1.44 2.14 -29.28
N ARG A 78 -2.52 1.42 -28.96
CA ARG A 78 -3.74 1.35 -29.77
C ARG A 78 -4.30 2.73 -30.18
N PRO A 79 -4.49 3.71 -29.26
CA PRO A 79 -5.01 5.03 -29.64
C PRO A 79 -4.06 5.81 -30.57
N ILE A 80 -2.75 5.63 -30.40
CA ILE A 80 -1.72 6.29 -31.24
C ILE A 80 -1.73 5.71 -32.65
N ILE A 81 -1.83 4.39 -32.76
CA ILE A 81 -1.90 3.70 -34.06
C ILE A 81 -3.23 3.99 -34.76
N ALA A 82 -4.34 4.03 -34.02
CA ALA A 82 -5.66 4.34 -34.56
C ALA A 82 -5.73 5.77 -35.11
N SER A 83 -5.24 6.75 -34.35
CA SER A 83 -5.19 8.16 -34.79
C SER A 83 -4.26 8.38 -35.99
N SER A 84 -3.18 7.61 -36.11
CA SER A 84 -2.30 7.65 -37.30
C SER A 84 -3.02 7.23 -38.59
N LYS A 85 -3.95 6.27 -38.51
CA LYS A 85 -4.71 5.79 -39.69
C LYS A 85 -5.71 6.83 -40.22
N GLU A 86 -6.22 7.70 -39.36
CA GLU A 86 -7.20 8.74 -39.74
C GLU A 86 -6.57 9.93 -40.48
N GLY A 87 -5.27 10.16 -40.34
CA GLY A 87 -4.54 11.21 -41.08
C GLY A 87 -4.02 10.79 -42.46
N MET A 88 -4.19 9.52 -42.85
CA MET A 88 -3.72 8.97 -44.13
C MET A 88 -4.84 8.64 -45.13
N ILE A 89 -6.08 9.02 -44.80
CA ILE A 89 -7.24 8.99 -45.71
C ILE A 89 -7.61 10.41 -46.14
#